data_AF-A0A2V9A6E2-F1
#
_entry.id   AF-A0A2V9A6E2-F1
#
_cell.length_a   1.000
_cell.length_b   1.000
_cell.length_c   1.000
_cell.angle_alpha   90.00
_cell.angle_beta   90.00
_cell.angle_gamma   90.00
#
_symmetry.space_group_name_H-M   'P 1'
#
loop_
_entity.id
_entity.type
_entity.pdbx_description
1 polymer ?
#
loop_
_entity_poly.entity_id
_entity_poly.type
_entity_poly.pdbx_seq_one_letter_code
_entity_poly.pdbx_strand_id
1 'polypeptide(L)' 'MTPKQRKLAYELISNPPTGSDIAAAKEYGIDLTLLVENLALTPTERALKLIEGANSLRLLRLAGSAHRAKL' A
#
# COMPACT_ATOMS: atom_id res chain seq x y z
N MET A 1 -12.86 1.01 8.93
CA MET A 1 -13.58 1.84 7.94
C MET A 1 -14.83 1.13 7.47
N THR A 2 -15.97 1.82 7.31
CA THR A 2 -17.20 1.19 6.79
C THR A 2 -17.13 0.97 5.26
N PRO A 3 -17.93 0.05 4.68
CA PRO A 3 -17.96 -0.15 3.24
C PRO A 3 -18.30 1.11 2.43
N LYS A 4 -19.20 1.96 2.94
CA LYS A 4 -19.56 3.25 2.31
C LYS A 4 -18.38 4.23 2.28
N GLN A 5 -17.67 4.37 3.41
CA GLN A 5 -16.48 5.21 3.49
C GLN A 5 -15.38 4.71 2.55
N ARG A 6 -15.20 3.39 2.46
CA ARG A 6 -14.24 2.79 1.52
C ARG A 6 -14.57 3.15 0.07
N LYS A 7 -15.83 2.99 -0.35
CA LYS A 7 -16.29 3.35 -1.70
C LYS A 7 -15.99 4.82 -2.01
N LEU A 8 -16.37 5.73 -1.11
CA LEU A 8 -16.12 7.16 -1.27
C LEU A 8 -14.63 7.50 -1.38
N ALA A 9 -13.79 6.87 -0.55
CA ALA A 9 -12.34 7.10 -0.61
C ALA A 9 -11.75 6.69 -1.96
N TYR A 10 -12.12 5.52 -2.50
CA TYR A 10 -11.65 5.10 -3.83
C TYR A 10 -12.19 5.98 -4.96
N GLU A 11 -13.43 6.47 -4.86
CA GLU A 11 -14.00 7.42 -5.83
C GLU A 11 -13.21 8.74 -5.85
N LEU A 12 -12.87 9.29 -4.68
CA LEU A 12 -12.06 10.50 -4.55
C LEU A 12 -10.62 10.29 -5.06
N ILE A 13 -10.00 9.15 -4.78
CA ILE A 13 -8.65 8.85 -5.27
C ILE A 13 -8.64 8.70 -6.80
N SER A 14 -9.67 8.06 -7.36
CA SER A 14 -9.79 7.85 -8.82
C SER A 14 -10.08 9.15 -9.55
N ASN A 15 -10.91 10.02 -8.95
CA ASN A 15 -11.35 11.30 -9.50
C ASN A 15 -11.11 12.42 -8.49
N PRO A 16 -9.84 12.83 -8.27
CA PRO A 16 -9.52 13.81 -7.27
C PRO A 16 -10.09 15.18 -7.66
N PRO A 17 -10.71 15.92 -6.72
CA PRO A 17 -11.10 17.30 -6.97
C PRO A 17 -9.90 18.15 -7.38
N THR A 18 -10.07 18.98 -8.41
CA THR A 18 -9.02 19.88 -8.90
C THR A 18 -8.49 20.77 -7.78
N GLY A 19 -7.16 20.84 -7.63
CA GLY A 19 -6.50 21.66 -6.61
C GLY A 19 -6.52 21.07 -5.19
N SER A 20 -7.05 19.86 -5.01
CA SER A 20 -7.01 19.17 -3.70
C SER A 20 -5.65 18.51 -3.43
N ASP A 21 -5.37 18.23 -2.16
CA ASP A 21 -4.20 17.43 -1.77
C ASP A 21 -4.21 16.02 -2.35
N ILE A 22 -5.40 15.46 -2.65
CA ILE A 22 -5.55 14.16 -3.32
C ILE A 22 -5.07 14.27 -4.76
N ALA A 23 -5.35 15.39 -5.44
CA ALA A 23 -4.83 15.65 -6.78
C ALA A 23 -3.30 15.81 -6.75
N ALA A 24 -2.76 16.57 -5.78
CA ALA A 24 -1.32 16.73 -5.61
C ALA A 24 -0.62 15.39 -5.31
N ALA A 25 -1.20 14.54 -4.45
CA ALA A 25 -0.67 13.22 -4.15
C ALA A 25 -0.48 12.36 -5.40
N LYS A 26 -1.43 12.44 -6.35
CA LYS A 26 -1.33 11.73 -7.64
C LYS A 26 -0.16 12.26 -8.50
N GLU A 27 0.04 13.58 -8.54
CA GLU A 27 1.16 14.20 -9.26
C GLU A 27 2.53 13.80 -8.70
N TYR A 28 2.64 13.67 -7.37
CA TYR A 28 3.86 13.23 -6.70
C TYR A 28 4.05 11.71 -6.66
N GLY A 29 3.11 10.93 -7.24
CA GLY A 29 3.18 9.47 -7.23
C GLY A 29 2.96 8.84 -5.85
N ILE A 30 2.29 9.55 -4.93
CA ILE A 30 1.93 9.04 -3.61
C ILE A 30 0.72 8.11 -3.75
N ASP A 31 0.90 6.84 -3.43
CA ASP A 31 -0.18 5.85 -3.47
C ASP A 31 -1.10 5.97 -2.24
N LEU A 32 -2.26 6.59 -2.44
CA LEU A 32 -3.31 6.71 -1.43
C LEU A 32 -4.17 5.44 -1.30
N THR A 33 -4.10 4.51 -2.25
CA THR A 33 -4.88 3.26 -2.16
C THR A 33 -4.36 2.37 -1.05
N LEU A 34 -3.04 2.33 -0.84
CA LEU A 34 -2.42 1.62 0.27
C LEU A 34 -2.88 2.17 1.63
N LEU A 35 -3.08 3.49 1.75
CA LEU A 35 -3.63 4.11 2.96
C LEU A 35 -5.05 3.59 3.22
N VAL A 36 -5.91 3.60 2.19
CA VAL A 36 -7.30 3.13 2.30
C VAL A 36 -7.36 1.66 2.68
N GLU A 37 -6.55 0.81 2.04
CA GLU A 37 -6.44 -0.61 2.39
C GLU A 37 -6.04 -0.79 3.84
N ASN A 38 -5.01 -0.08 4.28
CA ASN A 38 -4.55 -0.16 5.66
C ASN A 38 -5.63 0.31 6.64
N LEU A 39 -6.42 1.34 6.35
CA LEU A 39 -7.55 1.79 7.19
C LEU A 39 -8.74 0.83 7.23
N ALA A 40 -8.79 -0.14 6.30
CA ALA A 40 -9.78 -1.21 6.33
C ALA A 40 -9.41 -2.32 7.34
N LEU A 41 -8.12 -2.48 7.65
CA LEU A 41 -7.62 -3.50 8.54
C LEU A 41 -7.76 -3.11 10.02
N THR A 42 -8.09 -4.10 10.84
CA THR A 42 -7.88 -4.05 12.29
C THR A 42 -6.39 -3.93 12.63
N PRO A 43 -6.04 -3.51 13.86
CA PRO A 43 -4.65 -3.46 14.29
C PRO A 43 -3.90 -4.79 14.13
N THR A 44 -4.54 -5.92 14.45
CA THR A 44 -3.94 -7.25 14.33
C THR A 44 -3.70 -7.65 12.88
N GLU A 45 -4.70 -7.45 12.01
CA GLU A 45 -4.56 -7.73 10.57
C GLU A 45 -3.44 -6.88 9.94
N ARG A 46 -3.28 -5.63 10.38
CA ARG A 46 -2.19 -4.77 9.93
C ARG A 46 -0.82 -5.32 10.35
N ALA A 47 -0.69 -5.79 11.58
CA ALA A 47 0.55 -6.40 12.06
C ALA A 47 0.89 -7.68 11.25
N LEU A 48 -0.11 -8.51 10.97
CA LEU A 48 0.05 -9.72 10.15
C LEU A 48 0.50 -9.38 8.72
N LYS A 49 -0.14 -8.41 8.05
CA LYS A 49 0.25 -7.91 6.72
C LYS A 49 1.71 -7.43 6.69
N LEU A 50 2.15 -6.72 7.74
CA LEU A 50 3.54 -6.24 7.83
C LEU A 50 4.53 -7.40 8.00
N ILE A 51 4.19 -8.42 8.79
CA ILE A 51 5.01 -9.64 8.97
C ILE A 51 5.15 -10.39 7.64
N GLU A 52 4.05 -10.54 6.89
CA GLU A 52 4.06 -11.17 5.55
C GLU A 52 4.93 -10.41 4.55
N GLY A 53 4.84 -9.08 4.53
CA GLY A 53 5.70 -8.22 3.71
C GLY A 53 7.18 -8.36 4.07
N ALA A 54 7.51 -8.33 5.37
CA ALA A 54 8.88 -8.51 5.84
C ALA A 54 9.44 -9.88 5.44
N ASN A 55 8.63 -10.93 5.55
CA ASN A 55 9.01 -12.28 5.11
C ASN A 55 9.27 -12.34 3.60
N SER A 56 8.42 -11.71 2.79
CA SER A 56 8.60 -11.65 1.33
C SER A 56 9.91 -10.96 0.94
N LEU A 57 10.21 -9.81 1.57
CA LEU A 57 11.47 -9.09 1.34
C LEU A 57 12.69 -9.90 1.79
N ARG A 58 12.58 -10.62 2.92
CA ARG A 58 13.64 -11.52 3.39
C ARG A 58 13.92 -12.62 2.37
N LEU A 59 12.89 -13.25 1.81
CA LEU A 59 13.03 -14.30 0.80
C LEU A 59 13.66 -13.76 -0.49
N LEU A 60 13.20 -12.60 -0.97
CA LEU A 60 13.78 -11.93 -2.14
C LEU A 60 15.28 -11.66 -1.95
N ARG A 61 15.68 -11.14 -0.79
CA ARG A 61 17.09 -10.91 -0.45
C ARG A 61 17.92 -12.19 -0.51
N LEU A 62 17.43 -13.28 0.07
CA LEU A 62 18.13 -14.57 0.06
C LEU A 62 18.29 -15.11 -1.36
N ALA A 63 17.24 -15.04 -2.18
CA ALA A 63 17.29 -15.45 -3.58
C ALA A 63 18.32 -14.64 -4.38
N GLY A 64 18.34 -13.32 -4.22
CA GLY A 64 19.31 -12.44 -4.87
C GLY A 64 20.75 -12.75 -4.45
N SER A 65 21.00 -13.03 -3.17
CA SER A 65 22.34 -13.44 -2.70
C SER A 65 22.76 -14.80 -3.28
N ALA A 66 21.87 -15.78 -3.32
CA ALA A 66 22.15 -17.09 -3.88
C ALA A 66 22.42 -17.03 -5.39
N HIS A 67 21.74 -16.14 -6.12
CA HIS A 67 22.00 -15.92 -7.54
C HIS A 67 23.40 -15.34 -7.77
N ARG A 68 23.79 -14.30 -7.01
CA ARG A 68 25.12 -13.68 -7.14
C ARG A 68 26.27 -14.63 -6.78
N ALA A 69 26.08 -15.53 -5.82
CA ALA A 69 27.12 -16.50 -5.44
C ALA A 69 27.36 -17.61 -6.48
N LYS A 70 26.51 -17.70 -7.52
CA LYS A 70 26.66 -18.65 -8.64
C LYS A 70 27.33 -18.02 -9.87
N LEU A 71 27.53 -16.69 -9.87
CA LEU A 71 28.27 -15.94 -10.89
C LEU A 71 29.75 -15.88 -10.49
#